data_AF-A0A8T3VV88-F1
#
_entry.id   AF-A0A8T3VV88-F1
#
_cell.length_a   1.000
_cell.length_b   1.000
_cell.length_c   1.000
_cell.angle_alpha   90.00
_cell.angle_beta   90.00
_cell.angle_gamma   90.00
#
_symmetry.space_group_name_H-M   'P 1'
#
loop_
_entity.id
_entity.type
_entity.pdbx_description
1 polymer ?
#
loop_
_entity_poly.entity_id
_entity_poly.type
_entity_poly.pdbx_seq_one_letter_code
_entity_poly.pdbx_strand_id
1 'polypeptide(L)' 'MAANKDNTKKLTRFEKARVLGARAIQLSMGAKPMKHKEIEKFLKSSKSLDPIDIATKELELGILPLNVRHKE' A
#
# COMPACT_ATOMS: atom_id res chain seq x y z
N MET A 1 -7.08 18.25 13.75
CA MET A 1 -7.13 16.79 13.95
C MET A 1 -6.42 16.09 12.78
N ALA A 2 -5.09 16.09 12.77
CA ALA A 2 -4.30 15.29 11.83
C ALA A 2 -3.40 14.43 12.70
N ALA A 3 -3.85 13.20 12.95
CA ALA A 3 -3.23 12.29 13.89
C ALA A 3 -1.81 11.92 13.42
N ASN A 4 -0.84 12.38 14.23
CA ASN A 4 0.47 11.80 14.52
C ASN A 4 1.26 11.24 13.34
N LYS A 5 2.08 12.14 12.79
CA LYS A 5 3.28 11.86 12.02
C LYS A 5 4.43 11.54 12.99
N ASP A 6 4.37 10.44 13.76
CA ASP A 6 5.46 10.07 14.67
C ASP A 6 5.57 8.54 14.85
N ASN A 7 6.49 7.93 14.09
CA ASN A 7 7.64 7.21 14.64
C ASN A 7 8.30 6.35 13.55
N THR A 8 9.60 6.52 13.41
CA THR A 8 10.53 5.77 12.57
C THR A 8 10.69 4.31 13.01
N LYS A 9 9.62 3.62 13.44
CA LYS A 9 9.63 2.16 13.58
C LYS A 9 9.52 1.57 12.18
N LYS A 10 10.67 1.27 11.58
CA LYS A 10 10.77 0.51 10.34
C LYS A 10 9.87 -0.72 10.48
N LEU A 11 8.92 -0.89 9.57
CA LEU A 11 8.10 -2.10 9.47
C LEU A 11 9.03 -3.32 9.51
N THR A 12 8.76 -4.27 10.39
CA THR A 12 9.45 -5.56 10.34
C THR A 12 9.18 -6.23 8.99
N ARG A 13 10.05 -7.16 8.57
CA ARG A 13 9.83 -7.92 7.32
C ARG A 13 8.45 -8.60 7.29
N PHE A 14 7.93 -9.01 8.45
CA PHE A 14 6.64 -9.66 8.59
C PHE A 14 5.48 -8.67 8.47
N GLU A 15 5.59 -7.50 9.10
CA GLU A 15 4.59 -6.44 8.98
C GLU A 15 4.53 -5.90 7.57
N LYS A 16 5.70 -5.72 6.92
CA LYS A 16 5.79 -5.32 5.52
C LYS A 16 5.03 -6.31 4.63
N ALA A 17 5.29 -7.61 4.78
CA ALA A 17 4.58 -8.65 4.03
C ALA A 17 3.07 -8.67 4.33
N ARG A 18 2.69 -8.49 5.60
CA ARG A 18 1.28 -8.49 6.04
C ARG A 18 0.50 -7.33 5.45
N VAL A 19 1.06 -6.12 5.48
CA VAL A 19 0.45 -4.90 4.93
C VAL A 19 0.31 -5.01 3.41
N LEU A 20 1.37 -5.48 2.73
CA LEU A 20 1.37 -5.65 1.28
C LEU A 20 0.35 -6.70 0.83
N GLY A 21 0.27 -7.84 1.52
CA GLY A 21 -0.72 -8.87 1.26
C GLY A 21 -2.16 -8.40 1.52
N ALA A 22 -2.41 -7.72 2.64
CA ALA A 22 -3.72 -7.16 2.94
C ALA A 22 -4.15 -6.13 1.88
N ARG A 23 -3.23 -5.29 1.41
CA ARG A 23 -3.53 -4.32 0.35
C ARG A 23 -3.79 -4.98 -1.00
N ALA A 24 -2.98 -5.97 -1.37
CA ALA A 24 -3.19 -6.72 -2.61
C ALA A 24 -4.57 -7.39 -2.63
N ILE A 25 -5.03 -7.96 -1.52
CA ILE A 25 -6.38 -8.53 -1.40
C ILE A 25 -7.44 -7.45 -1.67
N GLN A 26 -7.33 -6.27 -1.08
CA GLN A 26 -8.28 -5.18 -1.32
C GLN A 26 -8.37 -4.83 -2.81
N LEU A 27 -7.22 -4.71 -3.48
CA LEU A 27 -7.13 -4.40 -4.90
C LEU A 27 -7.74 -5.52 -5.76
N SER A 28 -7.49 -6.79 -5.43
CA SER A 28 -8.13 -7.94 -6.07
C SER A 28 -9.66 -7.94 -5.92
N MET A 29 -10.17 -7.41 -4.80
CA MET A 29 -11.61 -7.27 -4.54
C MET A 29 -12.24 -6.06 -5.26
N GLY A 30 -11.50 -5.39 -6.16
CA GLY A 30 -11.99 -4.23 -6.91
C GLY A 30 -11.87 -2.91 -6.15
N ALA A 31 -11.13 -2.85 -5.04
CA ALA A 31 -10.82 -1.58 -4.41
C ALA A 31 -9.98 -0.71 -5.34
N LYS A 32 -10.22 0.60 -5.29
CA LYS A 32 -9.47 1.55 -6.10
C LYS A 32 -8.05 1.73 -5.53
N PRO A 33 -7.02 1.74 -6.40
CA PRO A 33 -5.68 2.18 -6.04
C PRO A 33 -5.68 3.62 -5.52
N MET A 34 -4.66 3.98 -4.75
CA MET A 34 -4.47 5.34 -4.28
C MET A 34 -4.27 6.30 -5.46
N LYS A 35 -4.91 7.46 -5.37
CA LYS A 35 -4.84 8.50 -6.41
C LYS A 35 -3.45 9.13 -6.40
N HIS A 36 -2.56 8.56 -7.19
CA HIS A 36 -1.21 9.07 -7.41
C HIS A 36 -0.87 9.05 -8.89
N LYS A 37 -0.21 10.11 -9.38
CA LYS A 37 0.12 10.27 -10.81
C LYS A 37 0.89 9.07 -11.37
N GLU A 38 1.76 8.48 -10.56
CA GLU A 38 2.58 7.33 -10.96
C GLU A 38 1.78 6.02 -11.01
N ILE A 39 0.82 5.85 -10.10
CA ILE A 39 -0.10 4.71 -10.12
C ILE A 39 -1.04 4.83 -11.32
N GLU A 40 -1.64 5.99 -11.56
CA GLU A 40 -2.49 6.20 -12.74
C GLU A 40 -1.75 5.97 -14.06
N LYS A 41 -0.50 6.44 -14.16
CA LYS A 41 0.36 6.17 -15.32
C LYS A 41 0.67 4.68 -15.47
N PHE A 42 0.92 3.99 -14.36
CA PHE A 42 1.16 2.54 -14.36
C PHE A 42 -0.09 1.76 -14.78
N LEU A 43 -1.27 2.08 -14.25
CA LEU A 43 -2.53 1.44 -14.61
C LEU A 43 -2.87 1.63 -16.11
N LYS A 44 -2.50 2.78 -16.69
CA LYS A 44 -2.70 3.08 -18.11
C LYS A 44 -1.68 2.42 -19.03
N SER A 45 -0.46 2.15 -18.53
CA SER A 45 0.65 1.63 -19.34
C SER A 45 0.82 0.12 -19.26
N SER A 46 0.37 -0.52 -18.19
CA SER A 46 0.58 -1.95 -17.97
C SER A 46 -0.64 -2.76 -18.43
N LYS A 47 -0.42 -3.71 -19.35
CA LYS A 47 -1.43 -4.68 -19.81
C LYS A 47 -1.84 -5.66 -18.70
N SER A 48 -0.98 -5.89 -17.71
CA SER A 48 -1.26 -6.71 -16.52
C SER A 48 -1.33 -5.80 -15.29
N LEU A 49 -2.50 -5.80 -14.65
CA LEU A 49 -2.84 -5.02 -13.47
C LEU A 49 -2.73 -5.90 -12.23
N ASP A 50 -1.55 -6.48 -12.01
CA ASP A 50 -1.41 -7.40 -10.88
C ASP A 50 -1.57 -6.63 -9.56
N PRO A 51 -2.51 -7.05 -8.69
CA PRO A 51 -2.80 -6.37 -7.42
C PRO A 51 -1.57 -6.24 -6.52
N ILE A 52 -0.64 -7.19 -6.61
CA ILE A 52 0.60 -7.21 -5.84
C ILE A 52 1.55 -6.08 -6.26
N ASP A 53 1.63 -5.76 -7.55
CA ASP A 53 2.52 -4.72 -8.07
C ASP A 53 2.02 -3.34 -7.68
N ILE A 54 0.69 -3.16 -7.76
CA ILE A 54 0.05 -1.91 -7.33
C ILE A 54 0.27 -1.70 -5.83
N ALA A 55 0.06 -2.73 -5.00
CA ALA A 55 0.30 -2.66 -3.56
C ALA A 55 1.78 -2.37 -3.24
N THR A 56 2.72 -2.93 -4.01
CA THR A 56 4.15 -2.70 -3.87
C THR A 56 4.50 -1.24 -4.17
N LYS A 57 3.97 -0.68 -5.26
CA LYS A 57 4.18 0.74 -5.60
C LYS A 57 3.60 1.68 -4.55
N GLU A 58 2.42 1.39 -4.03
CA GLU A 58 1.83 2.19 -2.93
C GLU A 58 2.68 2.17 -1.66
N LEU A 59 3.34 1.03 -1.37
CA LEU A 59 4.25 0.89 -0.25
C LEU A 59 5.56 1.67 -0.45
N GLU A 60 6.14 1.60 -1.64
CA GLU A 60 7.37 2.35 -1.98
C GLU A 60 7.13 3.86 -1.91
N LEU A 61 5.94 4.31 -2.30
CA LEU A 61 5.52 5.71 -2.22
C LEU A 61 5.09 6.14 -0.81
N GLY A 62 4.95 5.20 0.14
CA GLY A 62 4.52 5.49 1.50
C GLY A 62 3.09 6.03 1.60
N ILE A 63 2.25 5.75 0.61
CA ILE A 63 0.85 6.25 0.52
C ILE A 63 -0.18 5.17 0.84
N LEU A 64 0.24 4.03 1.42
CA LEU A 64 -0.67 2.97 1.80
C LEU A 64 -1.73 3.44 2.83
N PRO A 65 -3.02 3.16 2.60
CA PRO A 65 -4.09 3.50 3.54
C PRO A 65 -4.19 2.48 4.69
N LEU A 66 -3.07 2.01 5.23
CA LEU A 66 -3.00 0.99 6.27
C LEU A 66 -2.02 1.41 7.36
N ASN A 67 -2.42 1.22 8.62
CA ASN A 67 -1.57 1.46 9.78
C ASN A 67 -1.34 0.16 10.54
N VAL A 68 -0.11 -0.06 11.01
CA VAL A 68 0.23 -1.19 11.86
C VAL A 68 0.02 -0.77 13.32
N ARG A 69 -0.80 -1.52 14.04
CA ARG A 69 -0.95 -1.40 15.49
C ARG A 69 -0.21 -2.55 16.16
N HIS A 70 0.84 -2.23 16.91
CA HIS A 70 1.45 -3.18 17.82
C HIS A 70 0.53 -3.30 19.04
N LYS A 71 0.19 -4.53 19.43
CA LYS A 71 -0.43 -4.74 20.75
C LYS A 71 0.65 -4.47 21.81
N GLU A 72 0.27 -3.66 22.80
CA GLU A 72 0.99 -3.57 24.08
C GLU A 72 0.77 -4.86 24.89
#